data_AF-A0A257LFM7-F1
#
_entry.id   AF-A0A257LFM7-F1
#
_cell.length_a   1.000
_cell.length_b   1.000
_cell.length_c   1.000
_cell.angle_alpha   90.00
_cell.angle_beta   90.00
_cell.angle_gamma   90.00
#
_symmetry.space_group_name_H-M   'P 1'
#
loop_
_entity.id
_entity.type
_entity.pdbx_description
1 polymer ?
#
loop_
_entity_poly.entity_id
_entity_poly.type
_entity_poly.pdbx_seq_one_letter_code
_entity_poly.pdbx_strand_id
1 'polypeptide(L)'
;MPAMPLPLSTLKPGQRLRGLLALLILLVGLLAGVAMSHTQSASSASRHFSEVVMPSMKRVHDLVAAVDEVRGLSALHLLLRDDAERAALETRLSAERRMIDKRMAAYGKRLVDDTDRQHFEAVQKSLEAFWVAQDKLLA
;
A
#
# COMPACT_ATOMS: atom_id res chain seq x y z
N MET A 1 -16.85 4.07 -42.59
CA MET A 1 -17.13 5.51 -42.68
C MET A 1 -16.11 6.14 -43.63
N PRO A 2 -16.51 6.67 -44.79
CA PRO A 2 -15.60 7.25 -45.76
C PRO A 2 -15.01 8.57 -45.23
N ALA A 3 -13.69 8.72 -45.29
CA ALA A 3 -13.01 9.96 -44.95
C ALA A 3 -13.41 11.04 -45.97
N MET A 4 -14.09 12.09 -45.51
CA MET A 4 -14.32 13.28 -46.32
C MET A 4 -12.95 13.90 -46.66
N PRO A 5 -12.59 14.04 -47.95
CA PRO A 5 -11.39 14.77 -48.32
C PRO A 5 -11.58 16.24 -47.94
N LEU A 6 -10.70 16.76 -47.09
CA LEU A 6 -10.67 18.19 -46.77
C LEU A 6 -10.48 18.98 -48.08
N PRO A 7 -11.32 20.00 -48.36
CA PRO A 7 -11.29 20.76 -49.62
C PRO A 7 -10.11 21.74 -49.63
N LEU A 8 -8.89 21.22 -49.58
CA LEU A 8 -7.66 22.00 -49.64
C LEU A 8 -7.17 22.16 -51.08
N SER A 9 -7.72 21.39 -52.02
CA SER A 9 -7.26 21.29 -53.42
C SER A 9 -7.77 22.39 -54.35
N THR A 10 -8.61 23.32 -53.88
CA THR A 10 -9.13 24.47 -54.65
C THR A 10 -8.52 25.82 -54.24
N LEU A 11 -7.68 25.84 -53.20
CA LEU A 11 -7.09 27.06 -52.64
C LEU A 11 -5.76 27.44 -53.33
N LYS A 12 -5.39 28.73 -53.31
CA LYS A 12 -4.08 29.19 -53.80
C LYS A 12 -2.93 28.54 -52.99
N PRO A 13 -1.75 28.25 -53.57
CA PRO A 13 -0.68 27.50 -52.91
C PRO A 13 -0.30 28.03 -51.51
N GLY A 14 -0.25 29.36 -51.33
CA GLY A 14 0.05 29.98 -50.04
C GLY A 14 -1.02 29.80 -48.96
N GLN A 15 -2.30 29.63 -49.34
CA GLN A 15 -3.39 29.33 -48.40
C GLN A 15 -3.38 27.87 -47.97
N ARG A 16 -3.00 26.94 -48.86
CA ARG A 16 -2.83 25.52 -48.51
C ARG A 16 -1.73 25.33 -47.48
N LEU A 17 -0.60 26.01 -47.67
CA LEU A 17 0.53 25.93 -46.76
C LEU A 17 0.16 26.45 -45.35
N ARG A 18 -0.58 27.56 -45.27
CA ARG A 18 -1.08 28.09 -43.99
C ARG A 18 -2.09 27.16 -43.32
N GLY A 19 -2.98 26.53 -44.10
CA GLY A 19 -3.94 25.54 -43.58
C GLY A 19 -3.25 24.30 -43.02
N LEU A 20 -2.24 23.76 -43.73
CA LEU A 20 -1.44 22.63 -43.25
C LEU A 20 -0.63 22.98 -42.00
N LEU A 21 -0.05 24.19 -41.95
CA LEU A 21 0.68 24.66 -40.77
C LEU A 21 -0.25 24.80 -39.55
N ALA A 22 -1.43 25.40 -39.72
CA ALA A 22 -2.42 25.54 -38.65
C ALA A 22 -2.89 24.16 -38.14
N LEU A 23 -3.13 23.21 -39.05
CA LEU A 23 -3.49 21.84 -38.71
C LEU A 23 -2.36 21.13 -37.94
N LEU A 24 -1.11 21.30 -38.36
CA LEU A 24 0.05 20.74 -37.68
C LEU A 24 0.15 21.28 -36.23
N ILE A 25 0.02 22.60 -36.05
CA ILE A 25 0.05 23.23 -34.73
C ILE A 25 -1.08 22.71 -33.83
N LEU A 26 -2.29 22.55 -34.39
CA LEU A 26 -3.43 21.98 -33.68
C LEU A 26 -3.14 20.54 -33.21
N LEU A 27 -2.58 19.70 -34.09
CA LEU A 27 -2.24 18.31 -33.77
C LEU A 27 -1.14 18.22 -32.70
N VAL A 28 -0.11 19.08 -32.77
CA VAL A 28 0.94 19.14 -31.75
C VAL A 28 0.37 19.60 -30.41
N GLY A 29 -0.53 20.59 -30.39
CA GLY A 29 -1.20 21.05 -29.18
C GLY A 29 -2.06 19.95 -28.53
N LEU A 30 -2.81 19.20 -29.33
CA LEU A 30 -3.59 18.04 -28.86
C LEU A 30 -2.69 16.95 -28.28
N LEU A 31 -1.60 16.60 -28.98
CA LEU A 31 -0.64 15.59 -28.50
C LEU A 31 0.01 16.02 -27.19
N ALA A 32 0.42 17.29 -27.07
CA ALA A 32 0.99 17.84 -25.84
C ALA A 32 -0.01 17.79 -24.68
N GLY A 33 -1.28 18.13 -24.92
CA GLY A 33 -2.33 18.03 -23.92
C GLY A 33 -2.57 16.59 -23.44
N VAL A 34 -2.64 15.63 -24.37
CA VAL A 34 -2.77 14.20 -24.04
C VAL A 34 -1.55 13.70 -23.27
N ALA A 35 -0.34 14.01 -23.72
CA ALA A 35 0.90 13.62 -23.05
C ALA A 35 0.99 14.18 -21.63
N MET A 36 0.58 15.44 -21.43
CA MET A 36 0.54 16.06 -20.11
C MET A 36 -0.49 15.39 -19.19
N SER A 37 -1.68 15.07 -19.70
CA SER A 37 -2.71 14.33 -18.96
C SER A 37 -2.22 12.95 -18.49
N HIS A 38 -1.56 12.18 -19.38
CA HIS A 38 -0.97 10.90 -19.03
C HIS A 38 0.19 11.02 -18.04
N THR A 39 1.02 12.07 -18.16
CA THR A 39 2.11 12.32 -17.20
C THR A 39 1.55 12.64 -15.82
N GLN A 40 0.48 13.44 -15.75
CA GLN A 40 -0.17 13.76 -14.47
C GLN A 40 -0.78 12.52 -13.81
N SER A 41 -1.49 11.66 -14.56
CA SER A 41 -2.07 10.43 -14.02
C SER A 41 -1.01 9.41 -13.60
N ALA A 42 0.09 9.28 -14.35
CA ALA A 42 1.23 8.47 -13.94
C ALA A 42 1.88 9.02 -12.64
N SER A 43 2.02 10.34 -12.54
CA SER A 43 2.57 10.97 -11.34
C SER A 43 1.69 10.79 -10.11
N SER A 44 0.35 10.86 -10.26
CA SER A 44 -0.57 10.65 -9.14
C SER A 44 -0.60 9.20 -8.69
N ALA A 45 -0.55 8.24 -9.62
CA ALA A 45 -0.43 6.83 -9.29
C ALA A 45 0.88 6.52 -8.55
N SER A 46 2.00 7.09 -9.01
CA SER A 46 3.31 6.93 -8.36
C SER A 46 3.33 7.53 -6.95
N ARG A 47 2.73 8.70 -6.75
CA ARG A 47 2.57 9.31 -5.42
C ARG A 47 1.68 8.46 -4.52
N HIS A 48 0.52 8.02 -5.01
CA HIS A 48 -0.36 7.15 -4.23
C HIS A 48 0.35 5.88 -3.77
N PHE A 49 1.11 5.25 -4.66
CA PHE A 49 1.91 4.07 -4.31
C PHE A 49 2.97 4.38 -3.22
N SER A 50 3.69 5.48 -3.37
CA SER A 50 4.80 5.84 -2.47
C SER A 50 4.32 6.37 -1.11
N GLU A 51 3.20 7.09 -1.07
CA GLU A 51 2.69 7.79 0.11
C GLU A 51 1.63 6.97 0.88
N VAL A 52 0.90 6.07 0.21
CA VAL A 52 -0.19 5.29 0.80
C VAL A 52 0.16 3.81 0.89
N VAL A 53 0.47 3.18 -0.25
CA VAL A 53 0.64 1.72 -0.34
C VAL A 53 1.92 1.26 0.37
N MET A 54 3.07 1.84 0.03
CA MET A 54 4.36 1.45 0.60
C MET A 54 4.42 1.61 2.13
N PRO A 55 3.97 2.75 2.71
CA PRO A 55 3.94 2.90 4.17
C PRO A 55 2.95 1.94 4.83
N SER A 56 1.84 1.58 4.17
CA SER A 56 0.90 0.59 4.70
C SER A 56 1.53 -0.81 4.75
N MET A 57 2.16 -1.25 3.64
CA MET A 57 2.89 -2.52 3.58
C MET A 57 3.98 -2.60 4.64
N LYS A 58 4.74 -1.51 4.82
CA LYS A 58 5.77 -1.45 5.88
C LYS A 58 5.18 -1.68 7.27
N ARG A 59 4.04 -1.05 7.61
CA ARG A 59 3.39 -1.25 8.92
C ARG A 59 2.94 -2.70 9.12
N VAL A 60 2.41 -3.33 8.08
CA VAL A 60 2.03 -4.75 8.12
C VAL A 60 3.27 -5.63 8.32
N HIS A 61 4.35 -5.35 7.58
CA HIS A 61 5.62 -6.07 7.75
C HIS A 61 6.18 -5.93 9.18
N ASP A 62 6.20 -4.71 9.72
CA ASP A 62 6.66 -4.43 11.09
C ASP A 62 5.80 -5.14 12.16
N LEU A 63 4.52 -5.37 11.87
CA LEU A 63 3.62 -6.15 12.73
C LEU A 63 3.94 -7.64 12.67
N VAL A 64 4.11 -8.19 11.47
CA VAL A 64 4.49 -9.61 11.27
C VAL A 64 5.82 -9.90 11.95
N ALA A 65 6.82 -9.03 11.75
CA ALA A 65 8.12 -9.17 12.40
C ALA A 65 8.02 -9.17 13.94
N ALA A 66 7.16 -8.31 14.51
CA ALA A 66 6.92 -8.29 15.95
C ALA A 66 6.26 -9.58 16.46
N VAL A 67 5.30 -10.13 15.71
CA VAL A 67 4.67 -11.42 16.06
C VAL A 67 5.69 -12.56 15.99
N ASP A 68 6.55 -12.59 14.98
CA ASP A 68 7.61 -13.61 14.86
C ASP A 68 8.65 -13.51 15.98
N GLU A 69 9.05 -12.30 16.38
CA GLU A 69 9.90 -12.10 17.56
C GLU A 69 9.23 -12.68 18.81
N VAL A 70 7.94 -12.40 19.03
CA VAL A 70 7.20 -12.95 20.18
C VAL A 70 7.12 -14.48 20.13
N ARG A 71 6.97 -15.08 18.95
CA ARG A 71 7.06 -16.54 18.78
C ARG A 71 8.44 -17.08 19.13
N GLY A 72 9.51 -16.40 18.69
CA GLY A 72 10.88 -16.75 19.02
C GLY A 72 11.15 -16.68 20.53
N LEU A 73 10.72 -15.61 21.19
CA LEU A 73 10.81 -15.47 22.65
C LEU A 73 9.98 -16.53 23.38
N SER A 74 8.80 -16.89 22.88
CA SER A 74 7.99 -17.98 23.46
C SER A 74 8.70 -19.33 23.34
N ALA A 75 9.38 -19.60 22.23
CA ALA A 75 10.18 -20.81 22.06
C ALA A 75 11.41 -20.81 22.97
N LEU A 76 12.07 -19.66 23.16
CA LEU A 76 13.19 -19.51 24.08
C LEU A 76 12.76 -19.80 25.54
N HIS A 77 11.57 -19.35 25.93
CA HIS A 77 11.03 -19.59 27.28
C HIS A 77 10.99 -21.09 27.63
N LEU A 78 10.65 -21.95 26.67
CA LEU A 78 10.65 -23.42 26.83
C LEU A 78 12.05 -24.02 27.08
N LEU A 79 13.11 -23.31 26.71
CA LEU A 79 14.50 -23.78 26.84
C LEU A 79 15.18 -23.24 28.11
N LEU A 80 14.64 -22.18 28.71
CA LEU A 80 15.19 -21.59 29.92
C LEU A 80 14.91 -22.48 31.13
N ARG A 81 15.96 -22.70 31.93
CA ARG A 81 15.89 -23.52 33.14
C ARG A 81 15.87 -22.68 34.42
N ASP A 82 16.33 -21.44 34.32
CA ASP A 82 16.36 -20.50 35.42
C ASP A 82 15.06 -19.68 35.49
N ASP A 83 14.47 -19.61 36.68
CA ASP A 83 13.18 -18.96 36.88
C ASP A 83 13.29 -17.43 36.81
N ALA A 84 14.44 -16.84 37.17
CA ALA A 84 14.62 -15.40 37.08
C ALA A 84 14.75 -14.95 35.60
N GLU A 85 15.48 -15.71 34.78
CA GLU A 85 15.55 -15.49 33.33
C GLU A 85 14.18 -15.66 32.66
N ARG A 86 13.40 -16.68 33.05
CA ARG A 86 12.03 -16.87 32.57
C ARG A 86 11.12 -15.70 32.91
N ALA A 87 11.13 -15.22 34.15
CA ALA A 87 10.30 -14.10 34.58
C ALA A 87 10.67 -12.79 33.84
N ALA A 88 11.96 -12.56 33.58
CA ALA A 88 12.42 -11.44 32.77
C ALA A 88 11.91 -11.54 31.32
N LEU A 89 11.94 -12.75 30.74
CA LEU A 89 11.44 -13.01 29.39
C LEU A 89 9.92 -12.85 29.30
N GLU A 90 9.16 -13.31 30.30
CA GLU A 90 7.70 -13.10 30.41
C GLU A 90 7.33 -11.61 30.47
N THR A 91 8.11 -10.81 31.19
CA THR A 91 7.93 -9.35 31.23
C THR A 91 8.12 -8.74 29.84
N ARG A 92 9.15 -9.19 29.11
CA ARG A 92 9.40 -8.75 27.73
C ARG A 92 8.27 -9.19 26.78
N LEU A 93 7.83 -10.44 26.86
CA LEU A 93 6.71 -10.97 26.08
C LEU A 93 5.43 -10.15 26.29
N SER A 94 5.12 -9.81 27.54
CA SER A 94 3.98 -8.96 27.89
C SER A 94 4.09 -7.54 27.30
N ALA A 95 5.29 -6.96 27.29
CA ALA A 95 5.53 -5.66 26.67
C ALA A 95 5.33 -5.71 25.14
N GLU A 96 5.86 -6.72 24.47
CA GLU A 96 5.71 -6.90 23.02
C GLU A 96 4.26 -7.17 22.62
N ARG A 97 3.53 -8.02 23.36
CA ARG A 97 2.09 -8.26 23.13
C ARG A 97 1.29 -6.96 23.19
N ARG A 98 1.50 -6.12 24.23
CA ARG A 98 0.85 -4.81 24.34
C ARG A 98 1.20 -3.88 23.18
N MET A 99 2.43 -3.94 22.68
CA MET A 99 2.86 -3.16 21.51
C MET A 99 2.11 -3.62 20.25
N ILE A 100 2.00 -4.93 20.03
CA ILE A 100 1.27 -5.53 18.90
C ILE A 100 -0.21 -5.14 18.97
N ASP A 101 -0.85 -5.29 20.13
CA ASP A 101 -2.26 -4.92 20.32
C ASP A 101 -2.50 -3.43 20.03
N LYS A 102 -1.58 -2.56 20.48
CA LYS A 102 -1.65 -1.11 20.19
C LYS A 102 -1.51 -0.83 18.70
N ARG A 103 -0.60 -1.51 17.99
CA ARG A 103 -0.42 -1.36 16.54
C ARG A 103 -1.64 -1.85 15.76
N MET A 104 -2.21 -2.99 16.16
CA MET A 104 -3.45 -3.52 15.59
C MET A 104 -4.61 -2.54 15.77
N ALA A 105 -4.82 -2.03 17.00
CA ALA A 105 -5.88 -1.06 17.26
C ALA A 105 -5.69 0.25 16.46
N ALA A 106 -4.45 0.72 16.29
CA ALA A 106 -4.15 1.90 15.48
C ALA A 106 -4.40 1.65 13.98
N TYR A 107 -4.11 0.45 13.48
CA TYR A 107 -4.38 0.05 12.11
C TYR A 107 -5.89 -0.06 11.85
N GLY A 108 -6.64 -0.73 12.75
CA GLY A 108 -8.10 -0.89 12.65
C GLY A 108 -8.87 0.42 12.54
N LYS A 109 -8.41 1.50 13.20
CA LYS A 109 -9.01 2.84 13.12
C LYS A 109 -8.89 3.51 11.75
N ARG A 110 -8.06 3.00 10.86
CA ARG A 110 -7.76 3.59 9.54
C ARG A 110 -8.39 2.82 8.39
N LEU A 111 -9.13 1.75 8.68
CA LEU A 111 -9.78 0.92 7.67
C LEU A 111 -10.98 1.64 7.10
N VAL A 112 -11.03 1.69 5.77
CA VAL A 112 -12.13 2.34 5.01
C VAL A 112 -12.93 1.29 4.23
N ASP A 113 -12.25 0.29 3.66
CA ASP A 113 -12.87 -0.75 2.83
C ASP A 113 -13.39 -1.95 3.64
N ASP A 114 -14.46 -2.58 3.15
CA ASP A 114 -15.06 -3.76 3.78
C ASP A 114 -14.17 -5.01 3.68
N THR A 115 -13.42 -5.17 2.60
CA THR A 115 -12.48 -6.29 2.41
C THR A 115 -11.34 -6.20 3.41
N ASP A 116 -10.78 -5.00 3.57
CA ASP A 116 -9.70 -4.76 4.54
C ASP A 116 -10.18 -4.98 5.97
N ARG A 117 -11.44 -4.64 6.28
CA ARG A 117 -12.07 -4.95 7.58
C ARG A 117 -12.18 -6.46 7.81
N GLN A 118 -12.62 -7.22 6.82
CA GLN A 118 -12.70 -8.68 6.94
C GLN A 118 -11.32 -9.33 7.17
N HIS A 119 -10.30 -8.89 6.43
CA HIS A 119 -8.93 -9.38 6.63
C HIS A 119 -8.40 -9.00 8.02
N PHE A 120 -8.65 -7.77 8.47
CA PHE A 120 -8.27 -7.31 9.79
C PHE A 120 -8.90 -8.16 10.90
N GLU A 121 -10.21 -8.44 10.81
CA GLU A 121 -10.92 -9.29 11.77
C GLU A 121 -10.36 -10.72 11.80
N ALA A 122 -10.00 -11.29 10.64
CA ALA A 122 -9.40 -12.62 10.56
C ALA A 122 -8.01 -12.67 11.24
N VAL A 123 -7.20 -11.64 11.03
CA VAL A 123 -5.89 -11.50 11.70
C VAL A 123 -6.08 -11.32 13.20
N GLN A 124 -7.03 -10.48 13.62
CA GLN A 124 -7.33 -10.26 15.02
C GLN A 124 -7.74 -11.55 15.73
N LYS A 125 -8.66 -12.33 15.15
CA LYS A 125 -9.06 -13.64 15.68
C LYS A 125 -7.89 -14.61 15.80
N SER A 126 -6.99 -14.59 14.81
CA SER A 126 -5.81 -15.45 14.81
C SER A 126 -4.80 -15.04 15.90
N LEU A 127 -4.62 -13.74 16.13
CA LEU A 127 -3.81 -13.22 17.23
C LEU A 127 -4.42 -13.56 18.59
N GLU A 128 -5.73 -13.41 18.77
CA GLU A 128 -6.42 -13.81 20.00
C GLU A 128 -6.21 -15.31 20.31
N ALA A 129 -6.35 -16.17 19.30
CA ALA A 129 -6.08 -17.60 19.46
C ALA A 129 -4.60 -17.89 19.79
N PHE A 130 -3.66 -17.18 19.16
CA PHE A 130 -2.24 -17.28 19.45
C PHE A 130 -1.93 -16.86 20.90
N TRP A 131 -2.54 -15.78 21.37
CA TRP A 131 -2.40 -15.31 22.74
C TRP A 131 -2.91 -16.31 23.77
N VAL A 132 -4.07 -16.92 23.53
CA VAL A 132 -4.57 -17.99 24.41
C VAL A 132 -3.60 -19.18 24.45
N ALA A 133 -2.96 -19.52 23.34
CA ALA A 133 -1.95 -20.58 23.31
C ALA A 133 -0.67 -20.19 24.06
N GLN A 134 -0.22 -18.94 23.92
CA GLN A 134 0.92 -18.40 24.66
C GLN A 134 0.64 -18.37 26.16
N ASP A 135 -0.55 -17.95 26.59
CA ASP A 135 -0.92 -17.90 28.01
C ASP A 135 -0.86 -19.30 28.65
N LYS A 136 -1.20 -20.37 27.90
CA LYS A 136 -1.04 -21.75 28.35
C LYS A 136 0.41 -22.23 28.42
N LEU A 137 1.29 -21.66 27.62
CA LEU A 137 2.72 -21.98 27.62
C LEU A 137 3.44 -21.33 28.80
N LEU A 138 2.99 -20.14 29.21
CA LEU A 138 3.59 -19.36 30.30
C LEU A 138 3.04 -19.71 31.69
N ALA A 139 1.89 -20.40 31.76
CA ALA A 139 1.26 -20.86 33.01
C ALA A 139 1.99 -22.05 33.63
#